data_AF-A0A1P8F9X4-F1
#
_entry.id   AF-A0A1P8F9X4-F1
#
_cell.length_a   1.000
_cell.length_b   1.000
_cell.length_c   1.000
_cell.angle_alpha   90.00
_cell.angle_beta   90.00
_cell.angle_gamma   90.00
#
_symmetry.space_group_name_H-M   'P 1'
#
loop_
_entity.id
_entity.type
_entity.pdbx_description
1 polymer ?
#
loop_
_entity_poly.entity_id
_entity_poly.type
_entity_poly.pdbx_seq_one_letter_code
_entity_poly.pdbx_strand_id
1 'polypeptide(L)'
;MKKKRTLYECAHARAYGKRIFCRRGFPLSDKAGNGGIDIIRLARGEPLALDICQACLDFNRLGPAVPDGERGWLKKKEVSKR
;
A
#
# COMPACT_ATOMS: atom_id res chain seq x y z
N MET A 1 2.83 -7.55 16.88
CA MET A 1 2.23 -7.91 15.56
C MET A 1 3.20 -7.50 14.45
N LYS A 2 3.54 -8.40 13.51
CA LYS A 2 4.37 -8.02 12.35
C LYS A 2 3.54 -7.11 11.43
N LYS A 3 4.10 -5.97 11.04
CA LYS A 3 3.43 -5.01 10.14
C LYS A 3 3.27 -5.66 8.77
N LYS A 4 2.05 -5.72 8.24
CA LYS A 4 1.79 -6.30 6.90
C LYS A 4 2.44 -5.43 5.83
N ARG A 5 3.05 -6.08 4.83
CA ARG A 5 3.57 -5.41 3.63
C ARG A 5 2.42 -4.93 2.77
N THR A 6 2.49 -3.72 2.25
CA THR A 6 1.44 -3.14 1.40
C THR A 6 2.02 -2.73 0.05
N LEU A 7 1.16 -2.63 -0.96
CA LEU A 7 1.57 -2.09 -2.26
C LEU A 7 1.99 -0.62 -2.17
N TYR A 8 1.48 0.16 -1.20
CA TYR A 8 1.91 1.54 -0.96
C TYR A 8 3.40 1.64 -0.61
N GLU A 9 3.94 0.61 0.04
CA GLU A 9 5.33 0.58 0.46
C GLU A 9 6.24 -0.01 -0.62
N CYS A 10 5.71 -0.57 -1.72
CA CYS A 10 6.50 -1.33 -2.69
C CYS A 10 6.88 -0.50 -3.93
N ALA A 11 8.18 -0.38 -4.21
CA ALA A 11 8.72 0.33 -5.38
C ALA A 11 8.36 -0.33 -6.73
N HIS A 12 7.84 -1.56 -6.71
CA HIS A 12 7.39 -2.28 -7.91
C HIS A 12 5.88 -2.17 -8.16
N ALA A 13 5.09 -1.64 -7.22
CA ALA A 13 3.67 -1.41 -7.44
C ALA A 13 3.47 -0.29 -8.47
N ARG A 14 2.60 -0.50 -9.46
CA ARG A 14 2.27 0.49 -10.48
C ARG A 14 0.77 0.60 -10.63
N ALA A 15 0.28 1.81 -10.81
CA ALA A 15 -1.08 2.08 -11.25
C ALA A 15 -1.02 2.57 -12.70
N TYR A 16 -1.79 1.94 -13.59
CA TYR A 16 -1.94 2.36 -14.97
C TYR A 16 -3.40 2.20 -15.39
N GLY A 17 -3.98 3.29 -15.91
CA GLY A 17 -5.41 3.36 -16.21
C GLY A 17 -6.25 2.99 -14.99
N LYS A 18 -7.11 1.97 -15.12
CA LYS A 18 -8.02 1.51 -14.07
C LYS A 18 -7.48 0.33 -13.24
N ARG A 19 -6.19 0.01 -13.32
CA ARG A 19 -5.61 -1.16 -12.66
C ARG A 19 -4.32 -0.87 -11.91
N ILE A 20 -4.08 -1.67 -10.88
CA ILE A 20 -2.83 -1.75 -10.14
C ILE A 20 -2.19 -3.10 -10.45
N PHE A 21 -0.90 -3.12 -10.73
CA PHE A 21 -0.15 -4.33 -11.07
C PHE A 21 1.27 -4.28 -10.50
N CYS A 22 1.92 -5.43 -10.46
CA CYS A 22 3.32 -5.54 -10.09
C CYS A 22 4.20 -5.40 -11.34
N ARG A 23 5.15 -4.46 -11.34
CA ARG A 23 6.11 -4.29 -12.43
C ARG A 23 7.00 -5.53 -12.66
N ARG A 24 7.19 -6.37 -11.64
CA ARG A 24 7.94 -7.63 -11.72
C ARG A 24 7.14 -8.77 -12.37
N GLY A 25 5.84 -8.56 -12.66
CA GLY A 25 4.98 -9.55 -13.30
C GLY A 25 4.23 -10.49 -12.36
N PHE A 26 4.39 -10.36 -11.04
CA PHE A 26 3.62 -11.17 -10.08
C PHE A 26 2.12 -10.85 -10.14
N PRO A 27 1.24 -11.86 -10.27
CA PRO A 27 -0.21 -11.65 -10.27
C PRO A 27 -0.69 -11.26 -8.87
N LEU A 28 -1.25 -10.06 -8.75
CA LEU A 28 -1.87 -9.55 -7.53
C LEU A 28 -3.26 -10.13 -7.27
N SER A 29 -3.89 -10.72 -8.29
CA SER A 29 -5.16 -11.43 -8.18
C SER A 29 -5.29 -12.50 -9.27
N ASP A 30 -5.75 -13.68 -8.87
CA ASP A 30 -6.00 -14.81 -9.79
C ASP A 30 -7.30 -14.63 -10.59
N LYS A 31 -8.15 -13.67 -10.21
CA LYS A 31 -9.50 -13.49 -10.77
C LYS A 31 -9.54 -12.59 -12.01
N ALA A 32 -8.41 -11.99 -12.41
CA ALA A 32 -8.37 -11.05 -13.52
C ALA A 32 -7.33 -11.49 -14.55
N GLY A 33 -7.70 -11.49 -15.84
CA GLY A 33 -6.87 -12.02 -16.93
C GLY A 33 -5.45 -11.44 -17.07
N ASN A 34 -5.17 -10.29 -16.44
CA ASN A 34 -3.84 -9.65 -16.46
C ASN A 34 -3.15 -9.65 -15.07
N GLY A 35 -3.67 -10.37 -14.08
CA GLY A 35 -3.10 -10.46 -12.73
C GLY A 35 -3.19 -9.18 -11.88
N GLY A 36 -3.59 -8.03 -12.43
CA GLY A 36 -3.73 -6.79 -11.67
C GLY A 36 -5.02 -6.74 -10.82
N ILE A 37 -5.08 -5.80 -9.87
CA ILE A 37 -6.31 -5.47 -9.10
C ILE A 37 -6.90 -4.13 -9.57
N ASP A 38 -8.17 -3.88 -9.25
CA ASP A 38 -8.86 -2.65 -9.63
C ASP A 38 -8.35 -1.43 -8.84
N ILE A 39 -8.19 -0.29 -9.52
CA ILE A 39 -7.79 0.98 -8.91
C ILE A 39 -8.85 1.52 -7.92
N ILE A 40 -10.11 1.10 -8.01
CA ILE A 40 -11.16 1.51 -7.06
C ILE A 40 -10.79 1.17 -5.61
N ARG A 41 -10.01 0.10 -5.39
CA ARG A 41 -9.50 -0.26 -4.05
C ARG A 41 -8.61 0.83 -3.46
N LEU A 42 -7.80 1.47 -4.29
CA LEU A 42 -7.00 2.64 -3.91
C LEU A 42 -7.90 3.83 -3.57
N ALA A 43 -8.91 4.11 -4.39
CA ALA A 43 -9.86 5.21 -4.15
C ALA A 43 -10.63 5.06 -2.83
N ARG A 44 -10.90 3.81 -2.40
CA ARG A 44 -11.51 3.49 -1.10
C ARG A 44 -10.56 3.62 0.09
N GLY A 45 -9.27 3.87 -0.14
CA GLY A 45 -8.25 3.85 0.90
C GLY A 45 -8.03 2.45 1.50
N GLU A 46 -8.27 1.39 0.73
CA GLU A 46 -8.00 0.04 1.21
C GLU A 46 -6.50 -0.14 1.52
N PRO A 47 -6.13 -1.00 2.49
CA PRO A 47 -4.73 -1.20 2.86
C PRO A 47 -3.82 -1.72 1.75
N LEU A 48 -4.39 -2.33 0.69
CA LEU A 48 -3.66 -3.00 -0.39
C LEU A 48 -2.58 -3.97 0.12
N ALA A 49 -2.87 -4.66 1.23
CA ALA A 49 -2.05 -5.72 1.80
C ALA A 49 -2.47 -7.06 1.18
N LEU A 50 -1.72 -7.51 0.18
CA LEU A 50 -1.99 -8.75 -0.53
C LEU A 50 -1.13 -9.89 0.00
N ASP A 51 -1.68 -11.10 0.01
CA ASP A 51 -1.00 -12.29 0.55
C ASP A 51 0.26 -12.63 -0.25
N ILE A 52 0.20 -12.54 -1.58
CA ILE A 52 1.37 -12.74 -2.45
C ILE A 52 2.52 -11.77 -2.11
N CYS A 53 2.22 -10.57 -1.61
CA CYS A 53 3.22 -9.59 -1.23
C CYS A 53 3.87 -9.89 0.13
N GLN A 54 3.22 -10.66 1.01
CA GLN A 54 3.76 -10.96 2.33
C GLN A 54 4.98 -11.89 2.27
N ALA A 55 4.98 -12.83 1.30
CA ALA A 55 6.06 -13.78 1.07
C ALA A 55 6.96 -13.41 -0.14
N CYS A 56 6.71 -12.27 -0.79
CA CYS A 56 7.48 -11.84 -1.97
C CYS A 56 8.94 -11.54 -1.61
N LEU A 57 9.87 -12.21 -2.29
CA LEU A 57 11.32 -12.03 -2.15
C LEU A 57 11.79 -10.72 -2.82
N ASP A 58 11.11 -10.31 -3.89
CA ASP A 58 11.38 -9.06 -4.63
C ASP A 58 10.70 -7.83 -3.99
N PHE A 59 10.21 -7.94 -2.74
CA PHE A 59 9.56 -6.80 -2.10
C PHE A 59 10.57 -5.69 -1.82
N ASN A 60 10.47 -4.59 -2.56
CA ASN A 60 11.35 -3.45 -2.44
C ASN A 60 10.65 -2.29 -1.72
N ARG A 61 11.03 -2.01 -0.47
CA ARG A 61 10.42 -0.95 0.34
C ARG A 61 10.92 0.42 -0.11
N LEU A 62 9.99 1.34 -0.42
CA LEU A 62 10.28 2.72 -0.85
C LEU A 62 11.05 3.56 0.19
N GLY A 63 10.97 3.20 1.46
CA GLY A 63 11.69 3.87 2.54
C GLY A 63 11.08 3.60 3.92
N PRO A 64 11.68 4.12 4.99
CA PRO A 64 11.06 4.13 6.31
C PRO A 64 9.76 4.95 6.28
N ALA A 65 8.82 4.59 7.15
CA ALA A 65 7.61 5.40 7.30
C ALA A 65 7.96 6.77 7.89
N VAL A 66 7.33 7.82 7.37
CA VAL A 66 7.49 9.18 7.91
C VAL A 66 7.03 9.17 9.39
N PRO A 67 7.85 9.65 10.34
CA PRO A 67 7.46 9.78 11.74
C PRO A 67 6.20 10.62 11.90
N ASP A 68 5.34 10.28 12.87
CA ASP A 68 4.03 10.94 13.02
C ASP A 68 4.13 12.47 13.19
N GLY A 69 5.20 12.94 13.85
CA GLY A 69 5.48 14.37 14.01
C GLY A 69 5.86 15.11 12.73
N GLU A 70 6.34 14.39 11.71
CA GLU A 70 6.79 14.93 10.42
C GLU A 70 5.75 14.79 9.31
N ARG A 71 4.62 14.11 9.57
CA ARG A 71 3.55 13.88 8.56
C ARG A 71 2.75 15.14 8.19
N GLY A 72 2.96 16.25 8.90
CA GLY A 72 2.23 17.51 8.67
C GLY A 72 0.76 17.47 9.09
N TRP A 73 0.30 16.42 9.77
CA TRP A 73 -1.06 16.32 10.28
C TRP A 73 -1.21 17.23 11.50
N LEU A 74 -2.31 17.99 11.57
CA LEU A 74 -2.62 18.79 12.75
C LEU A 74 -2.72 17.86 13.96
N LYS A 75 -1.77 17.97 14.90
CA LYS A 75 -1.89 17.30 16.20
C LYS A 75 -3.19 17.77 16.81
N LYS A 76 -4.10 16.85 17.16
CA LYS A 76 -5.29 17.21 17.92
C LYS A 76 -4.80 17.92 19.17
N LYS A 77 -5.08 19.23 19.28
CA LYS A 77 -4.83 19.96 20.52
C LYS A 77 -5.56 19.19 21.61
N GLU A 78 -4.84 18.74 22.63
CA GLU A 78 -5.47 18.29 23.84
C GLU A 78 -6.38 19.42 24.30
N VAL A 79 -7.69 19.20 24.23
CA VAL A 79 -8.65 20.09 24.83
C VAL A 79 -8.38 19.99 26.32
N SER A 80 -7.58 20.92 26.85
CA SER A 80 -7.44 21.13 28.29
C SER A 80 -8.84 21.42 28.81
N LYS A 81 -9.47 20.40 29.39
CA LYS A 81 -10.64 20.58 30.25
C LYS A 81 -10.13 21.37 31.46
N ARG A 82 -10.49 22.66 31.50
CA ARG A 82 -10.49 23.44 32.73
C ARG A 82 -11.65 22.98 33.61
#